data_AF-B4DS32-F1
#
_entry.id   AF-B4DS32-F1
#
_cell.length_a   1.000
_cell.length_b   1.000
_cell.length_c   1.000
_cell.angle_alpha   90.00
_cell.angle_beta   90.00
_cell.angle_gamma   90.00
#
_symmetry.space_group_name_H-M   'P 1'
#
loop_
_entity.id
_entity.type
_entity.pdbx_description
1 polymer ?
#
loop_
_entity_poly.entity_id
_entity_poly.type
_entity_poly.pdbx_seq_one_letter_code
_entity_poly.pdbx_strand_id
1 'polypeptide(L)'
;METWMNNFHTLLTLDNKLLQTDDEEEAGLLELLKSQICDNAALYAQKYDEEFQRYLPRFVTAIWNLLVTTGQEVKYDLLVSNAIQFLASVCERPHYKNLFEDQNTLTSICEKVIVVHTYAAHALERLFTMRGPNNATLFTAAEIAPFVEILLTNLFKALTLPGSSENEYIMKAIMRSFSLLQEAIIPYIPTLITQLTQKLLAVSKNPSKPHFNHYMFEAICLSIRITCKANPAAVVNFEEALFLVFTEILQNDVQEFIPYVFQVMSLLLETHKNDIPSSYMALFPHLLQPVLWERTGNIPALVRLLQAFLERGSNTIASAAADKIPGLLGVFQKLIASKANDHQGFYLLNSIIEHMPPESVDQYRKQIFILLFQRLQNSKTTKFIKSFLVFINLYCIKYGALALQEIFDGIQPKMFGMVLEKIIIPEIQKVSGNVEKKICAVGITKLLTECPPMMDTEYTKLWTPLLQSLIGLFELPEDDTIPDEEHFIDIEDTPGYQTAFSQLAFAGKKEHDPVGQMVNNPKIHLAQSLHKLSTACPGRVPSMVSTSLNAEALQYLQGYLQAASVTLL
;
A
#
# COMPACT_ATOMS: atom_id res chain seq x y z
N MET A 1 -29.86 45.03 -29.12
CA MET A 1 -29.63 44.22 -27.91
C MET A 1 -30.80 43.28 -27.61
N GLU A 2 -32.04 43.77 -27.58
CA GLU A 2 -33.23 42.98 -27.21
C GLU A 2 -33.43 41.67 -27.97
N THR A 3 -33.35 41.71 -29.30
CA THR A 3 -33.46 40.50 -30.15
C THR A 3 -32.42 39.44 -29.76
N TRP A 4 -31.18 39.86 -29.54
CA TRP A 4 -30.08 38.96 -29.20
C TRP A 4 -30.19 38.40 -27.79
N MET A 5 -30.54 39.21 -26.80
CA MET A 5 -30.66 38.75 -25.40
C MET A 5 -31.84 37.81 -25.18
N ASN A 6 -32.93 37.99 -25.94
CA ASN A 6 -34.02 37.03 -25.94
C ASN A 6 -33.60 35.70 -26.57
N ASN A 7 -32.93 35.71 -27.73
CA ASN A 7 -32.45 34.49 -28.37
C ASN A 7 -31.39 33.77 -27.54
N PHE A 8 -30.41 34.48 -27.01
CA PHE A 8 -29.39 33.91 -26.12
C PHE A 8 -30.00 33.26 -24.89
N HIS A 9 -30.97 33.92 -24.25
CA HIS A 9 -31.65 33.31 -23.12
C HIS A 9 -32.42 32.04 -23.53
N THR A 10 -33.15 32.07 -24.66
CA THR A 10 -33.85 30.88 -25.18
C THR A 10 -32.91 29.71 -25.44
N LEU A 11 -31.75 29.99 -26.07
CA LEU A 11 -30.72 28.98 -26.35
C LEU A 11 -30.03 28.48 -25.09
N LEU A 12 -29.82 29.36 -24.10
CA LEU A 12 -29.24 28.99 -22.80
C LEU A 12 -30.13 28.00 -22.04
N THR A 13 -31.46 28.21 -22.09
CA THR A 13 -32.46 27.33 -21.47
C THR A 13 -32.88 26.16 -22.35
N LEU A 14 -32.31 26.02 -23.55
CA LEU A 14 -32.65 24.95 -24.47
C LEU A 14 -32.16 23.61 -23.94
N ASP A 15 -33.04 22.61 -23.97
CA ASP A 15 -32.69 21.22 -23.75
C ASP A 15 -33.06 20.42 -25.01
N ASN A 16 -32.06 19.89 -25.69
CA ASN A 16 -32.25 19.12 -26.92
C ASN A 16 -31.28 17.94 -26.95
N LYS A 17 -31.84 16.73 -26.79
CA LYS A 17 -31.10 15.47 -26.76
C LYS A 17 -30.27 15.20 -28.02
N LEU A 18 -30.67 15.73 -29.18
CA LEU A 18 -29.94 15.54 -30.44
C LEU A 18 -28.63 16.34 -30.50
N LEU A 19 -28.45 17.32 -29.61
CA LEU A 19 -27.27 18.18 -29.54
C LEU A 19 -26.37 17.84 -28.34
N GLN A 20 -26.78 16.88 -27.51
CA GLN A 20 -26.00 16.33 -26.41
C GLN A 20 -25.06 15.26 -26.95
N THR A 21 -23.88 15.18 -26.35
CA THR A 21 -22.91 14.11 -26.61
C THR A 21 -22.98 13.07 -25.51
N ASP A 22 -22.83 11.80 -25.91
CA ASP A 22 -22.68 10.66 -24.99
C ASP A 22 -21.24 10.55 -24.45
N ASP A 23 -20.29 11.30 -25.02
CA ASP A 23 -18.91 11.40 -24.52
C ASP A 23 -18.90 12.10 -23.13
N GLU A 24 -18.08 11.64 -22.20
CA GLU A 24 -17.94 12.22 -20.85
C GLU A 24 -16.77 13.24 -20.78
N GLU A 25 -15.84 13.21 -21.72
CA GLU A 25 -14.65 14.08 -21.78
C GLU A 25 -14.84 15.26 -22.75
N GLU A 26 -15.39 15.02 -23.94
CA GLU A 26 -15.56 16.07 -24.96
C GLU A 26 -16.91 16.78 -24.84
N ALA A 27 -16.90 18.12 -24.89
CA ALA A 27 -18.09 18.96 -24.86
C ALA A 27 -18.91 18.85 -26.15
N GLY A 28 -20.20 18.56 -26.01
CA GLY A 28 -21.14 18.56 -27.12
C GLY A 28 -21.47 19.96 -27.62
N LEU A 29 -22.18 20.03 -28.75
CA LEU A 29 -22.56 21.32 -29.35
C LEU A 29 -23.48 22.14 -28.44
N LEU A 30 -24.33 21.47 -27.65
CA LEU A 30 -25.20 22.14 -26.70
C LEU A 30 -24.40 22.79 -25.56
N GLU A 31 -23.41 22.09 -25.02
CA GLU A 31 -22.53 22.56 -23.95
C GLU A 31 -21.67 23.73 -24.42
N LEU A 32 -21.06 23.61 -25.61
CA LEU A 32 -20.28 24.68 -26.24
C LEU A 32 -21.12 25.94 -26.51
N LEU A 33 -22.35 25.77 -27.02
CA LEU A 33 -23.27 26.88 -27.26
C LEU A 33 -23.62 27.61 -25.97
N LYS A 34 -24.04 26.87 -24.93
CA LYS A 34 -24.36 27.45 -23.63
C LYS A 34 -23.15 28.13 -23.01
N SER A 35 -21.97 27.55 -23.18
CA SER A 35 -20.71 28.09 -22.66
C SER A 35 -20.38 29.43 -23.29
N GLN A 36 -20.49 29.52 -24.62
CA GLN A 36 -20.27 30.78 -25.33
C GLN A 36 -21.33 31.84 -24.98
N ILE A 37 -22.57 31.43 -24.70
CA ILE A 37 -23.61 32.36 -24.21
C ILE A 37 -23.25 32.89 -22.82
N CYS A 38 -22.74 32.05 -21.91
CA CYS A 38 -22.28 32.50 -20.59
C CYS A 38 -21.11 33.50 -20.69
N ASP A 39 -20.11 33.21 -21.53
CA ASP A 39 -18.98 34.12 -21.79
C ASP A 39 -19.43 35.45 -22.41
N ASN A 40 -20.29 35.40 -23.43
CA ASN A 40 -20.88 36.60 -24.01
C ASN A 40 -21.68 37.40 -22.97
N ALA A 41 -22.52 36.75 -22.16
CA ALA A 41 -23.29 37.41 -21.11
C ALA A 41 -22.37 38.07 -20.06
N ALA A 42 -21.22 37.45 -19.73
CA ALA A 42 -20.22 38.03 -18.85
C ALA A 42 -19.61 39.29 -19.46
N LEU A 43 -19.25 39.25 -20.74
CA LEU A 43 -18.75 40.41 -21.46
C LEU A 43 -19.77 41.57 -21.49
N TYR A 44 -21.05 41.28 -21.74
CA TYR A 44 -22.11 42.29 -21.71
C TYR A 44 -22.33 42.86 -20.31
N ALA A 45 -22.33 42.01 -19.28
CA ALA A 45 -22.39 42.44 -17.90
C ALA A 45 -21.17 43.29 -17.51
N GLN A 46 -19.98 43.07 -18.07
CA GLN A 46 -18.78 43.84 -17.76
C GLN A 46 -18.67 45.16 -18.54
N LYS A 47 -18.99 45.16 -19.84
CA LYS A 47 -18.72 46.31 -20.74
C LYS A 47 -19.93 47.16 -21.09
N TYR A 48 -21.15 46.62 -21.00
CA TYR A 48 -22.38 47.24 -21.49
C TYR A 48 -23.51 47.17 -20.44
N ASP A 49 -23.16 47.45 -19.19
CA ASP A 49 -24.04 47.25 -18.04
C ASP A 49 -25.32 48.07 -18.12
N GLU A 50 -25.23 49.33 -18.54
CA GLU A 50 -26.37 50.24 -18.65
C GLU A 50 -27.48 49.68 -19.55
N GLU A 51 -27.11 49.06 -20.69
CA GLU A 51 -28.08 48.46 -21.60
C GLU A 51 -28.48 47.03 -21.22
N PHE A 52 -27.59 46.29 -20.54
CA PHE A 52 -27.78 44.88 -20.19
C PHE A 52 -28.54 44.67 -18.86
N GLN A 53 -28.54 45.66 -17.96
CA GLN A 53 -29.14 45.61 -16.63
C GLN A 53 -30.57 45.03 -16.61
N ARG A 54 -31.41 45.39 -17.58
CA ARG A 54 -32.80 44.90 -17.68
C ARG A 54 -32.95 43.41 -17.96
N TYR A 55 -31.93 42.76 -18.53
CA TYR A 55 -31.92 41.33 -18.86
C TYR A 55 -31.24 40.49 -17.79
N LEU A 56 -30.35 41.11 -17.01
CA LEU A 56 -29.48 40.49 -16.05
C LEU A 56 -30.19 39.53 -15.07
N PRO A 57 -31.34 39.86 -14.45
CA PRO A 57 -32.00 38.94 -13.52
C PRO A 57 -32.38 37.61 -14.18
N ARG A 58 -32.85 37.64 -15.43
CA ARG A 58 -33.26 36.44 -16.17
C ARG A 58 -32.08 35.54 -16.51
N PHE A 59 -30.95 36.14 -16.90
CA PHE A 59 -29.70 35.42 -17.14
C PHE A 59 -29.11 34.83 -15.86
N VAL A 60 -29.12 35.58 -14.75
CA VAL A 60 -28.70 35.05 -13.44
C VAL A 60 -29.54 33.83 -13.08
N THR A 61 -30.87 33.87 -13.18
CA THR A 61 -31.74 32.71 -12.91
C THR A 61 -31.52 31.54 -13.88
N ALA A 62 -31.29 31.80 -15.17
CA ALA A 62 -31.07 30.73 -16.14
C ALA A 62 -29.71 30.03 -15.93
N ILE A 63 -28.64 30.80 -15.72
CA ILE A 63 -27.30 30.28 -15.42
C ILE A 63 -27.29 29.60 -14.04
N TRP A 64 -28.12 30.07 -13.11
CA TRP A 64 -28.36 29.42 -11.83
C TRP A 64 -28.89 28.00 -11.99
N ASN A 65 -30.01 27.86 -12.70
CA ASN A 65 -30.62 26.55 -12.95
C ASN A 65 -29.68 25.64 -13.74
N LEU A 66 -28.93 26.20 -14.68
CA LEU A 66 -27.91 25.48 -15.43
C LEU A 66 -26.87 24.85 -14.48
N LEU A 67 -26.24 25.63 -13.60
CA LEU A 67 -25.23 25.12 -12.67
C LEU A 67 -25.78 24.04 -11.71
N VAL A 68 -27.04 24.17 -11.28
CA VAL A 68 -27.70 23.17 -10.42
C VAL A 68 -28.01 21.87 -11.16
N THR A 69 -28.19 21.91 -12.48
CA THR A 69 -28.58 20.75 -13.31
C THR A 69 -27.44 20.12 -14.09
N THR A 70 -26.25 20.72 -14.05
CA THR A 70 -25.07 20.24 -14.76
C THR A 70 -24.38 19.11 -13.99
N GLY A 71 -23.88 18.11 -14.71
CA GLY A 71 -23.18 16.94 -14.16
C GLY A 71 -21.73 17.21 -13.72
N GLN A 72 -20.99 16.13 -13.43
CA GLN A 72 -19.58 16.16 -12.98
C GLN A 72 -18.57 15.82 -14.08
N GLU A 73 -19.05 15.48 -15.26
CA GLU A 73 -18.26 15.05 -16.42
C GLU A 73 -17.40 16.21 -16.94
N VAL A 74 -16.17 15.89 -17.38
CA VAL A 74 -15.15 16.87 -17.84
C VAL A 74 -15.68 17.73 -18.98
N LYS A 75 -16.58 17.19 -19.81
CA LYS A 75 -17.27 17.92 -20.88
C LYS A 75 -17.99 19.20 -20.44
N TYR A 76 -18.35 19.31 -19.16
CA TYR A 76 -19.03 20.47 -18.60
C TYR A 76 -18.09 21.52 -18.02
N ASP A 77 -16.79 21.25 -17.87
CA ASP A 77 -15.85 22.15 -17.17
C ASP A 77 -15.80 23.55 -17.79
N LEU A 78 -15.72 23.64 -19.12
CA LEU A 78 -15.70 24.92 -19.82
C LEU A 78 -17.02 25.68 -19.63
N LEU A 79 -18.16 24.98 -19.67
CA LEU A 79 -19.48 25.57 -19.47
C LEU A 79 -19.62 26.15 -18.06
N VAL A 80 -19.23 25.35 -17.06
CA VAL A 80 -19.33 25.75 -15.66
C VAL A 80 -18.35 26.88 -15.34
N SER A 81 -17.12 26.83 -15.87
CA SER A 81 -16.14 27.90 -15.72
C SER A 81 -16.69 29.24 -16.19
N ASN A 82 -17.23 29.29 -17.42
CA ASN A 82 -17.82 30.51 -17.98
C ASN A 82 -19.10 30.94 -17.25
N ALA A 83 -19.92 30.00 -16.78
CA ALA A 83 -21.10 30.28 -15.96
C ALA A 83 -20.74 30.90 -14.60
N ILE A 84 -19.72 30.37 -13.93
CA ILE A 84 -19.20 30.93 -12.67
C ILE A 84 -18.55 32.30 -12.91
N GLN A 85 -17.79 32.46 -14.00
CA GLN A 85 -17.18 33.74 -14.37
C GLN A 85 -18.25 34.82 -14.62
N PHE A 86 -19.35 34.47 -15.30
CA PHE A 86 -20.51 35.36 -15.41
C PHE A 86 -21.00 35.78 -14.03
N LEU A 87 -21.35 34.83 -13.15
CA LEU A 87 -21.88 35.14 -11.82
C LEU A 87 -20.89 35.99 -11.00
N ALA A 88 -19.59 35.69 -11.05
CA ALA A 88 -18.54 36.46 -10.40
C ALA A 88 -18.50 37.92 -10.92
N SER A 89 -18.59 38.12 -12.23
CA SER A 89 -18.60 39.47 -12.83
C SER A 89 -19.80 40.31 -12.40
N VAL A 90 -20.94 39.66 -12.11
CA VAL A 90 -22.13 40.35 -11.59
C VAL A 90 -21.96 40.67 -10.10
N CYS A 91 -21.38 39.75 -9.32
CA CYS A 91 -21.10 39.94 -7.89
C CYS A 91 -20.10 41.09 -7.59
N GLU A 92 -19.18 41.38 -8.51
CA GLU A 92 -18.24 42.52 -8.38
C GLU A 92 -18.93 43.89 -8.41
N ARG A 93 -20.19 43.96 -8.88
CA ARG A 93 -20.93 45.22 -9.01
C ARG A 93 -21.84 45.48 -7.79
N PRO A 94 -21.61 46.56 -7.02
CA PRO A 94 -22.38 46.83 -5.79
C PRO A 94 -23.89 46.95 -5.98
N HIS A 95 -24.37 47.39 -7.14
CA HIS A 95 -25.82 47.53 -7.42
C HIS A 95 -26.54 46.19 -7.67
N TYR A 96 -25.80 45.10 -7.91
CA TYR A 96 -26.37 43.76 -8.09
C TYR A 96 -26.22 42.86 -6.87
N LYS A 97 -25.67 43.39 -5.78
CA LYS A 97 -25.53 42.71 -4.50
C LYS A 97 -26.86 42.09 -4.05
N ASN A 98 -27.97 42.82 -4.22
CA ASN A 98 -29.33 42.37 -3.89
C ASN A 98 -29.77 41.05 -4.59
N LEU A 99 -29.16 40.70 -5.74
CA LEU A 99 -29.45 39.44 -6.45
C LEU A 99 -28.79 38.22 -5.78
N PHE A 100 -27.81 38.45 -4.90
CA PHE A 100 -27.03 37.42 -4.20
C PHE A 100 -27.01 37.61 -2.68
N GLU A 101 -27.59 38.69 -2.14
CA GLU A 101 -27.67 38.97 -0.70
C GLU A 101 -28.69 38.08 0.03
N ASP A 102 -29.64 37.51 -0.71
CA ASP A 102 -30.59 36.59 -0.15
C ASP A 102 -29.84 35.35 0.38
N GLN A 103 -29.89 35.17 1.69
CA GLN A 103 -29.22 34.07 2.37
C GLN A 103 -29.70 32.71 1.85
N ASN A 104 -30.94 32.62 1.35
CA ASN A 104 -31.44 31.40 0.72
C ASN A 104 -30.77 31.13 -0.63
N THR A 105 -30.44 32.18 -1.39
CA THR A 105 -29.69 32.08 -2.65
C THR A 105 -28.27 31.60 -2.39
N LEU A 106 -27.53 32.22 -1.46
CA LEU A 106 -26.18 31.78 -1.07
C LEU A 106 -26.15 30.34 -0.54
N THR A 107 -27.11 30.00 0.32
CA THR A 107 -27.26 28.64 0.84
C THR A 107 -27.58 27.66 -0.30
N SER A 108 -28.45 28.05 -1.24
CA SER A 108 -28.76 27.22 -2.41
C SER A 108 -27.52 27.00 -3.30
N ILE A 109 -26.54 27.92 -3.34
CA ILE A 109 -25.29 27.72 -4.07
C ILE A 109 -24.46 26.63 -3.42
N CYS A 110 -24.24 26.77 -2.12
CA CYS A 110 -23.41 25.86 -1.35
C CYS A 110 -24.07 24.50 -1.10
N GLU A 111 -25.37 24.33 -1.39
CA GLU A 111 -26.08 23.07 -1.16
C GLU A 111 -26.54 22.36 -2.43
N LYS A 112 -26.84 23.10 -3.53
CA LYS A 112 -27.45 22.51 -4.73
C LYS A 112 -26.53 22.48 -5.94
N VAL A 113 -25.43 23.23 -5.94
CA VAL A 113 -24.50 23.26 -7.08
C VAL A 113 -23.39 22.25 -6.83
N ILE A 114 -23.56 21.04 -7.35
CA ILE A 114 -22.60 19.93 -7.22
C ILE A 114 -21.19 20.37 -7.61
N VAL A 115 -21.09 21.16 -8.69
CA VAL A 115 -19.82 21.63 -9.21
C VAL A 115 -19.11 22.57 -8.23
N VAL A 116 -19.84 23.41 -7.49
CA VAL A 116 -19.26 24.24 -6.44
C VAL A 116 -18.65 23.36 -5.35
N HIS A 117 -19.28 22.25 -4.98
CA HIS A 117 -18.71 21.31 -4.01
C HIS A 117 -17.41 20.69 -4.53
N THR A 118 -17.40 20.24 -5.79
CA THR A 118 -16.20 19.68 -6.45
C THR A 118 -15.05 20.68 -6.46
N TYR A 119 -15.27 21.87 -6.99
CA TYR A 119 -14.21 22.88 -7.15
C TYR A 119 -13.76 23.43 -5.80
N ALA A 120 -14.66 23.59 -4.82
CA ALA A 120 -14.28 23.98 -3.47
C ALA A 120 -13.42 22.90 -2.78
N ALA A 121 -13.81 21.62 -2.90
CA ALA A 121 -13.02 20.52 -2.36
C ALA A 121 -11.66 20.38 -3.05
N HIS A 122 -11.62 20.54 -4.38
CA HIS A 122 -10.38 20.55 -5.14
C HIS A 122 -9.47 21.71 -4.73
N ALA A 123 -10.03 22.92 -4.56
CA ALA A 123 -9.28 24.07 -4.07
C ALA A 123 -8.70 23.82 -2.68
N LEU A 124 -9.49 23.27 -1.74
CA LEU A 124 -9.01 22.88 -0.41
C LEU A 124 -7.86 21.86 -0.50
N GLU A 125 -7.99 20.84 -1.35
CA GLU A 125 -6.93 19.86 -1.55
C GLU A 125 -5.63 20.49 -2.08
N ARG A 126 -5.74 21.40 -3.06
CA ARG A 126 -4.61 22.15 -3.60
C ARG A 126 -3.99 23.03 -2.53
N LEU A 127 -4.79 23.76 -1.75
CA LEU A 127 -4.33 24.59 -0.63
C LEU A 127 -3.45 23.78 0.33
N PHE A 128 -3.89 22.58 0.74
CA PHE A 128 -3.13 21.74 1.68
C PHE A 128 -1.89 21.06 1.09
N THR A 129 -1.81 20.94 -0.24
CA THR A 129 -0.69 20.29 -0.93
C THR A 129 0.30 21.28 -1.53
N MET A 130 -0.01 22.58 -1.53
CA MET A 130 0.91 23.61 -2.03
C MET A 130 2.23 23.63 -1.27
N ARG A 131 3.30 23.89 -2.03
CA ARG A 131 4.68 23.97 -1.55
C ARG A 131 5.27 25.31 -1.96
N GLY A 132 5.94 25.96 -1.02
CA GLY A 132 6.67 27.19 -1.23
C GLY A 132 8.10 26.93 -1.73
N PRO A 133 8.94 27.99 -1.77
CA PRO A 133 10.37 27.85 -2.01
C PRO A 133 11.01 26.80 -1.08
N ASN A 134 11.97 26.03 -1.58
CA ASN A 134 12.63 24.93 -0.85
C ASN A 134 11.71 23.77 -0.43
N ASN A 135 10.59 23.56 -1.12
CA ASN A 135 9.63 22.49 -0.83
C ASN A 135 8.98 22.58 0.56
N ALA A 136 8.96 23.77 1.16
CA ALA A 136 8.32 24.02 2.46
C ALA A 136 6.79 23.99 2.33
N THR A 137 6.09 23.44 3.33
CA THR A 137 4.62 23.47 3.40
C THR A 137 4.13 24.90 3.64
N LEU A 138 3.25 25.41 2.77
CA LEU A 138 2.72 26.78 2.90
C LEU A 138 1.64 26.90 3.98
N PHE A 139 0.78 25.89 4.10
CA PHE A 139 -0.24 25.82 5.14
C PHE A 139 0.16 24.76 6.15
N THR A 140 0.08 25.11 7.42
CA THR A 140 0.43 24.27 8.56
C THR A 140 -0.83 23.87 9.34
N ALA A 141 -0.73 22.80 10.13
CA ALA A 141 -1.82 22.37 11.00
C ALA A 141 -2.26 23.49 11.96
N ALA A 142 -1.34 24.33 12.43
CA ALA A 142 -1.62 25.42 13.35
C ALA A 142 -2.53 26.51 12.74
N GLU A 143 -2.38 26.79 11.45
CA GLU A 143 -3.18 27.80 10.74
C GLU A 143 -4.60 27.30 10.44
N ILE A 144 -4.76 25.99 10.23
CA ILE A 144 -6.06 25.38 9.94
C ILE A 144 -6.81 24.97 11.22
N ALA A 145 -6.11 24.76 12.34
CA ALA A 145 -6.68 24.34 13.62
C ALA A 145 -7.91 25.17 14.08
N PRO A 146 -7.95 26.51 13.94
CA PRO A 146 -9.13 27.30 14.32
C PRO A 146 -10.39 26.99 13.49
N PHE A 147 -10.21 26.42 12.30
CA PHE A 147 -11.28 26.16 11.32
C PHE A 147 -11.61 24.66 11.19
N VAL A 148 -10.99 23.78 11.99
CA VAL A 148 -11.12 22.33 11.84
C VAL A 148 -12.57 21.84 11.94
N GLU A 149 -13.32 22.32 12.93
CA GLU A 149 -14.68 21.87 13.17
C GLU A 149 -15.60 22.24 12.01
N ILE A 150 -15.54 23.49 11.57
CA ILE A 150 -16.37 23.98 10.45
C ILE A 150 -15.96 23.32 9.12
N LEU A 151 -14.65 23.14 8.89
CA LEU A 151 -14.12 22.47 7.71
C LEU A 151 -14.64 21.03 7.61
N LEU A 152 -14.46 20.23 8.66
CA LEU A 152 -14.84 18.82 8.67
C LEU A 152 -16.36 18.67 8.62
N THR A 153 -17.10 19.49 9.36
CA THR A 153 -18.57 19.49 9.32
C THR A 153 -19.09 19.76 7.92
N ASN A 154 -18.55 20.76 7.22
CA ASN A 154 -19.01 21.10 5.87
C ASN A 154 -18.61 20.05 4.83
N LEU A 155 -17.40 19.49 4.90
CA LEU A 155 -16.98 18.42 3.98
C LEU A 155 -17.86 17.18 4.12
N PHE A 156 -18.15 16.75 5.35
CA PHE A 156 -19.02 15.61 5.59
C PHE A 156 -20.49 15.91 5.27
N LYS A 157 -20.97 17.13 5.55
CA LYS A 157 -22.31 17.57 5.08
C LYS A 157 -22.40 17.51 3.55
N ALA A 158 -21.35 17.89 2.82
CA ALA A 158 -21.38 17.83 1.36
C ALA A 158 -21.54 16.39 0.82
N LEU A 159 -21.07 15.38 1.54
CA LEU A 159 -21.29 13.96 1.20
C LEU A 159 -22.73 13.46 1.46
N THR A 160 -23.58 14.26 2.13
CA THR A 160 -25.01 13.94 2.29
C THR A 160 -25.89 14.64 1.25
N LEU A 161 -25.32 15.58 0.48
CA LEU A 161 -26.05 16.30 -0.55
C LEU A 161 -26.29 15.42 -1.79
N PRO A 162 -27.49 15.50 -2.40
CA PRO A 162 -27.80 14.79 -3.64
C PRO A 162 -26.76 15.11 -4.73
N GLY A 163 -26.28 14.08 -5.44
CA GLY A 163 -25.29 14.22 -6.50
C GLY A 163 -23.84 14.40 -6.02
N SER A 164 -23.58 14.90 -4.81
CA SER A 164 -22.22 15.00 -4.24
C SER A 164 -21.85 13.85 -3.31
N SER A 165 -22.76 12.91 -3.11
CA SER A 165 -22.59 11.90 -2.08
C SER A 165 -21.38 10.97 -2.29
N GLU A 166 -21.01 10.67 -3.53
CA GLU A 166 -19.84 9.85 -3.89
C GLU A 166 -18.79 10.67 -4.65
N ASN A 167 -18.71 11.97 -4.38
CA ASN A 167 -17.77 12.86 -5.04
C ASN A 167 -16.33 12.63 -4.54
N GLU A 168 -15.46 12.17 -5.45
CA GLU A 168 -14.08 11.80 -5.13
C GLU A 168 -13.23 12.97 -4.63
N TYR A 169 -13.48 14.20 -5.09
CA TYR A 169 -12.73 15.38 -4.69
C TYR A 169 -13.03 15.75 -3.24
N ILE A 170 -14.29 15.58 -2.81
CA ILE A 170 -14.70 15.79 -1.41
C ILE A 170 -14.00 14.77 -0.51
N MET A 171 -14.04 13.47 -0.88
CA MET A 171 -13.37 12.44 -0.07
C MET A 171 -11.85 12.63 -0.03
N LYS A 172 -11.24 13.04 -1.14
CA LYS A 172 -9.82 13.40 -1.21
C LYS A 172 -9.50 14.61 -0.32
N ALA A 173 -10.35 15.63 -0.31
CA ALA A 173 -10.20 16.78 0.57
C ALA A 173 -10.29 16.38 2.04
N ILE A 174 -11.21 15.47 2.41
CA ILE A 174 -11.30 14.90 3.77
C ILE A 174 -10.00 14.18 4.14
N MET A 175 -9.54 13.25 3.31
CA MET A 175 -8.27 12.54 3.51
C MET A 175 -7.08 13.50 3.68
N ARG A 176 -7.01 14.55 2.85
CA ARG A 176 -5.94 15.57 2.91
C ARG A 176 -6.03 16.45 4.16
N SER A 177 -7.24 16.76 4.60
CA SER A 177 -7.49 17.47 5.87
C SER A 177 -6.95 16.66 7.04
N PHE A 178 -7.22 15.35 7.08
CA PHE A 178 -6.67 14.46 8.10
C PHE A 178 -5.14 14.42 8.05
N SER A 179 -4.58 14.35 6.84
CA SER A 179 -3.13 14.29 6.63
C SER A 179 -2.42 15.57 7.04
N LEU A 180 -3.06 16.74 6.89
CA LEU A 180 -2.49 18.02 7.30
C LEU A 180 -2.60 18.21 8.81
N LEU A 181 -3.79 17.97 9.37
CA LEU A 181 -4.13 18.30 10.75
C LEU A 181 -3.57 17.32 11.78
N GLN A 182 -3.30 16.06 11.39
CA GLN A 182 -2.71 15.04 12.26
C GLN A 182 -3.46 14.96 13.61
N GLU A 183 -2.78 15.07 14.74
CA GLU A 183 -3.35 14.94 16.10
C GLU A 183 -4.51 15.90 16.37
N ALA A 184 -4.60 17.03 15.67
CA ALA A 184 -5.68 18.01 15.86
C ALA A 184 -7.08 17.46 15.49
N ILE A 185 -7.18 16.38 14.70
CA ILE A 185 -8.47 15.77 14.36
C ILE A 185 -8.97 14.77 15.41
N ILE A 186 -8.10 14.32 16.33
CA ILE A 186 -8.43 13.23 17.28
C ILE A 186 -9.74 13.46 18.04
N PRO A 187 -10.05 14.66 18.55
CA PRO A 187 -11.33 14.91 19.24
C PRO A 187 -12.57 14.67 18.38
N TYR A 188 -12.45 14.79 17.06
CA TYR A 188 -13.55 14.65 16.11
C TYR A 188 -13.70 13.22 15.57
N ILE A 189 -12.65 12.40 15.65
CA ILE A 189 -12.61 11.04 15.10
C ILE A 189 -13.80 10.15 15.48
N PRO A 190 -14.30 10.11 16.74
CA PRO A 190 -15.43 9.24 17.09
C PRO A 190 -16.69 9.51 16.23
N THR A 191 -16.95 10.77 15.93
CA THR A 191 -18.08 11.18 15.09
C THR A 191 -17.79 10.91 13.61
N LEU A 192 -16.57 11.22 13.15
CA LEU A 192 -16.20 11.06 11.74
C LEU A 192 -16.11 9.59 11.32
N ILE A 193 -15.59 8.71 12.18
CA ILE A 193 -15.52 7.28 11.87
C ILE A 193 -16.92 6.67 11.75
N THR A 194 -17.87 7.10 12.59
CA THR A 194 -19.26 6.66 12.49
C THR A 194 -19.85 7.03 11.13
N GLN A 195 -19.62 8.26 10.65
CA GLN A 195 -20.09 8.72 9.34
C GLN A 195 -19.38 7.99 8.18
N LEU A 196 -18.07 7.77 8.27
CA LEU A 196 -17.30 7.01 7.27
C LEU A 196 -17.78 5.56 7.20
N THR A 197 -18.03 4.89 8.33
CA THR A 197 -18.56 3.52 8.37
C THR A 197 -19.95 3.44 7.74
N GLN A 198 -20.86 4.37 8.07
CA GLN A 198 -22.19 4.42 7.45
C GLN A 198 -22.09 4.63 5.93
N LYS A 199 -21.17 5.48 5.49
CA LYS A 199 -20.94 5.70 4.06
C LYS A 199 -20.34 4.47 3.38
N LEU A 200 -19.38 3.82 4.01
CA LEU A 200 -18.78 2.56 3.52
C LEU A 200 -19.85 1.48 3.33
N LEU A 201 -20.75 1.32 4.30
CA LEU A 201 -21.88 0.39 4.21
C LEU A 201 -22.88 0.75 3.11
N ALA A 202 -23.13 2.04 2.88
CA ALA A 202 -24.01 2.48 1.81
C ALA A 202 -23.40 2.18 0.43
N VAL A 203 -22.11 2.47 0.24
CA VAL A 203 -21.43 2.30 -1.04
C VAL A 203 -21.05 0.84 -1.31
N SER A 204 -20.89 -0.01 -0.29
CA SER A 204 -20.63 -1.44 -0.49
C SER A 204 -21.77 -2.18 -1.20
N LYS A 205 -22.99 -1.63 -1.18
CA LYS A 205 -24.13 -2.18 -1.92
C LYS A 205 -24.02 -1.96 -3.44
N ASN A 206 -23.27 -0.95 -3.87
CA ASN A 206 -23.03 -0.64 -5.28
C ASN A 206 -21.73 0.18 -5.44
N PRO A 207 -20.55 -0.45 -5.43
CA PRO A 207 -19.25 0.25 -5.42
C PRO A 207 -18.90 0.82 -6.81
N SER A 208 -19.61 1.88 -7.23
CA SER A 208 -19.53 2.42 -8.61
C SER A 208 -18.40 3.44 -8.86
N LYS A 209 -17.83 4.04 -7.80
CA LYS A 209 -16.84 5.13 -7.91
C LYS A 209 -15.48 4.73 -7.30
N PRO A 210 -14.54 4.15 -8.09
CA PRO A 210 -13.32 3.54 -7.56
C PRO A 210 -12.37 4.53 -6.86
N HIS A 211 -12.20 5.75 -7.38
CA HIS A 211 -11.36 6.77 -6.74
C HIS A 211 -11.94 7.28 -5.42
N PHE A 212 -13.26 7.52 -5.37
CA PHE A 212 -13.96 7.84 -4.11
C PHE A 212 -13.73 6.73 -3.07
N ASN A 213 -13.94 5.47 -3.47
CA ASN A 213 -13.77 4.31 -2.60
C ASN A 213 -12.33 4.21 -2.07
N HIS A 214 -11.34 4.38 -2.94
CA HIS A 214 -9.94 4.39 -2.56
C HIS A 214 -9.64 5.47 -1.51
N TYR A 215 -10.04 6.72 -1.77
CA TYR A 215 -9.81 7.82 -0.80
C TYR A 215 -10.59 7.63 0.51
N MET A 216 -11.74 6.97 0.48
CA MET A 216 -12.51 6.64 1.69
C MET A 216 -11.75 5.64 2.57
N PHE A 217 -11.19 4.58 1.99
CA PHE A 217 -10.35 3.63 2.71
C PHE A 217 -9.05 4.27 3.22
N GLU A 218 -8.42 5.16 2.44
CA GLU A 218 -7.26 5.94 2.88
C GLU A 218 -7.60 6.84 4.08
N ALA A 219 -8.74 7.52 4.05
CA ALA A 219 -9.21 8.34 5.17
C ALA A 219 -9.43 7.50 6.44
N ILE A 220 -10.00 6.29 6.31
CA ILE A 220 -10.14 5.33 7.42
C ILE A 220 -8.78 4.92 7.97
N CYS A 221 -7.84 4.48 7.11
CA CYS A 221 -6.49 4.09 7.53
C CYS A 221 -5.74 5.23 8.23
N LEU A 222 -5.86 6.44 7.71
CA LEU A 222 -5.23 7.62 8.28
C LEU A 222 -5.81 7.98 9.64
N SER A 223 -7.14 7.87 9.80
CA SER A 223 -7.81 8.03 11.09
C SER A 223 -7.28 7.04 12.13
N ILE A 224 -7.19 5.75 11.76
CA ILE A 224 -6.63 4.70 12.62
C ILE A 224 -5.20 5.05 13.02
N ARG A 225 -4.34 5.42 12.06
CA ARG A 225 -2.93 5.71 12.33
C ARG A 225 -2.72 6.92 13.23
N ILE A 226 -3.43 8.02 12.97
CA ILE A 226 -3.31 9.23 13.78
C ILE A 226 -3.72 8.93 15.22
N THR A 227 -4.90 8.35 15.41
CA THR A 227 -5.43 8.07 16.74
C THR A 227 -4.62 7.00 17.47
N CYS A 228 -4.28 5.89 16.81
CA CYS A 228 -3.55 4.80 17.46
C CYS A 228 -2.07 5.09 17.69
N LYS A 229 -1.47 6.03 16.95
CA LYS A 229 -0.13 6.54 17.26
C LYS A 229 -0.14 7.30 18.59
N ALA A 230 -1.17 8.10 18.85
CA ALA A 230 -1.34 8.83 20.11
C ALA A 230 -1.81 7.92 21.26
N ASN A 231 -2.74 7.00 20.99
CA ASN A 231 -3.27 6.04 21.94
C ASN A 231 -3.49 4.67 21.29
N PRO A 232 -2.55 3.72 21.42
CA PRO A 232 -2.68 2.39 20.81
C PRO A 232 -3.91 1.59 21.26
N ALA A 233 -4.44 1.85 22.47
CA ALA A 233 -5.63 1.15 22.97
C ALA A 233 -6.91 1.55 22.24
N ALA A 234 -6.91 2.69 21.51
CA ALA A 234 -8.05 3.14 20.74
C ALA A 234 -8.38 2.24 19.53
N VAL A 235 -7.49 1.30 19.17
CA VAL A 235 -7.72 0.33 18.09
C VAL A 235 -9.03 -0.44 18.27
N VAL A 236 -9.40 -0.78 19.51
CA VAL A 236 -10.63 -1.53 19.83
C VAL A 236 -11.86 -0.75 19.38
N ASN A 237 -11.87 0.58 19.54
CA ASN A 237 -13.00 1.42 19.12
C ASN A 237 -13.18 1.42 17.60
N PHE A 238 -12.08 1.36 16.84
CA PHE A 238 -12.15 1.23 15.38
C PHE A 238 -12.63 -0.16 14.97
N GLU A 239 -12.20 -1.21 15.68
CA GLU A 239 -12.68 -2.57 15.44
C GLU A 239 -14.18 -2.66 15.69
N GLU A 240 -14.68 -2.17 16.83
CA GLU A 240 -16.12 -2.12 17.13
C GLU A 240 -16.91 -1.37 16.05
N ALA A 241 -16.37 -0.28 15.50
CA ALA A 241 -17.03 0.49 14.46
C ALA A 241 -16.98 -0.18 13.07
N LEU A 242 -15.93 -0.94 12.74
CA LEU A 242 -15.66 -1.42 11.37
C LEU A 242 -15.94 -2.91 11.17
N PHE A 243 -15.86 -3.75 12.21
CA PHE A 243 -15.90 -5.21 12.03
C PHE A 243 -17.20 -5.71 11.40
N LEU A 244 -18.33 -5.08 11.77
CA LEU A 244 -19.63 -5.45 11.24
C LEU A 244 -19.73 -5.19 9.74
N VAL A 245 -19.34 -3.99 9.28
CA VAL A 245 -19.35 -3.65 7.84
C VAL A 245 -18.33 -4.48 7.06
N PHE A 246 -17.16 -4.79 7.64
CA PHE A 246 -16.18 -5.68 7.01
C PHE A 246 -16.74 -7.10 6.86
N THR A 247 -17.42 -7.62 7.88
CA THR A 247 -18.06 -8.93 7.80
C THR A 247 -19.15 -8.96 6.73
N GLU A 248 -19.97 -7.91 6.63
CA GLU A 248 -21.00 -7.79 5.60
C GLU A 248 -20.39 -7.72 4.18
N ILE A 249 -19.31 -6.96 3.98
CA ILE A 249 -18.57 -6.89 2.72
C ILE A 249 -18.01 -8.27 2.32
N LEU A 250 -17.44 -9.00 3.27
CA LEU A 250 -16.87 -10.33 3.04
C LEU A 250 -17.95 -11.38 2.75
N GLN A 251 -19.08 -11.33 3.47
CA GLN A 251 -20.20 -12.27 3.30
C GLN A 251 -20.96 -12.04 1.98
N ASN A 252 -21.15 -10.77 1.59
CA ASN A 252 -21.80 -10.40 0.33
C ASN A 252 -20.85 -10.45 -0.87
N ASP A 253 -19.59 -10.85 -0.67
CA ASP A 253 -18.58 -10.99 -1.70
C ASP A 253 -18.36 -9.72 -2.54
N VAL A 254 -18.33 -8.54 -1.91
CA VAL A 254 -18.14 -7.25 -2.61
C VAL A 254 -16.68 -7.10 -3.05
N GLN A 255 -16.37 -7.64 -4.22
CA GLN A 255 -15.00 -7.90 -4.69
C GLN A 255 -14.11 -6.64 -4.75
N GLU A 256 -14.70 -5.49 -5.07
CA GLU A 256 -14.02 -4.20 -5.13
C GLU A 256 -13.45 -3.77 -3.78
N PHE A 257 -14.06 -4.20 -2.68
CA PHE A 257 -13.72 -3.76 -1.32
C PHE A 257 -12.91 -4.79 -0.54
N ILE A 258 -12.98 -6.07 -0.91
CA ILE A 258 -12.28 -7.14 -0.21
C ILE A 258 -10.77 -6.87 -0.02
N PRO A 259 -9.98 -6.48 -1.05
CA PRO A 259 -8.57 -6.16 -0.87
C PRO A 259 -8.32 -4.99 0.09
N TYR A 260 -9.21 -3.99 0.12
CA TYR A 260 -9.11 -2.86 1.04
C TYR A 260 -9.43 -3.26 2.47
N VAL A 261 -10.48 -4.06 2.67
CA VAL A 261 -10.84 -4.61 3.98
C VAL A 261 -9.67 -5.37 4.59
N PHE A 262 -9.01 -6.24 3.83
CA PHE A 262 -7.84 -6.98 4.32
C PHE A 262 -6.66 -6.05 4.69
N GLN A 263 -6.42 -4.98 3.93
CA GLN A 263 -5.38 -4.00 4.27
C GLN A 263 -5.70 -3.24 5.57
N VAL A 264 -6.95 -2.82 5.77
CA VAL A 264 -7.37 -2.14 7.01
C VAL A 264 -7.32 -3.07 8.20
N MET A 265 -7.80 -4.32 8.06
CA MET A 265 -7.71 -5.34 9.10
C MET A 265 -6.26 -5.66 9.47
N SER A 266 -5.35 -5.69 8.48
CA SER A 266 -3.92 -5.86 8.74
C SER A 266 -3.40 -4.73 9.61
N LEU A 267 -3.73 -3.47 9.27
CA LEU A 267 -3.32 -2.29 10.03
C LEU A 267 -3.85 -2.31 11.47
N LEU A 268 -5.12 -2.67 11.66
CA LEU A 268 -5.73 -2.78 13.00
C LEU A 268 -5.04 -3.87 13.82
N LEU A 269 -4.87 -5.07 13.25
CA LEU A 269 -4.21 -6.19 13.95
C LEU A 269 -2.74 -5.88 14.27
N GLU A 270 -1.99 -5.27 13.36
CA GLU A 270 -0.61 -4.85 13.58
C GLU A 270 -0.47 -3.81 14.71
N THR A 271 -1.53 -3.05 15.00
CA THR A 271 -1.58 -2.04 16.07
C THR A 271 -1.72 -2.65 17.46
N HIS A 272 -2.34 -3.82 17.58
CA HIS A 272 -2.41 -4.55 18.85
C HIS A 272 -1.01 -4.89 19.36
N LYS A 273 -0.82 -4.83 20.68
CA LYS A 273 0.45 -5.21 21.33
C LYS A 273 0.35 -6.52 22.11
N ASN A 274 -0.87 -6.97 22.36
CA ASN A 274 -1.19 -8.14 23.18
C ASN A 274 -1.73 -9.27 22.29
N ASP A 275 -2.32 -10.28 22.93
CA ASP A 275 -2.94 -11.42 22.25
C ASP A 275 -3.94 -11.01 21.16
N ILE A 276 -3.99 -11.81 20.10
CA ILE A 276 -4.91 -11.65 18.99
C ILE A 276 -6.38 -11.65 19.47
N PRO A 277 -7.23 -10.68 19.05
CA PRO A 277 -8.64 -10.68 19.45
C PRO A 277 -9.40 -11.90 18.89
N SER A 278 -10.38 -12.39 19.66
CA SER A 278 -11.17 -13.57 19.31
C SER A 278 -11.96 -13.43 17.99
N SER A 279 -12.38 -12.19 17.67
CA SER A 279 -13.07 -11.87 16.43
C SER A 279 -12.22 -12.14 15.19
N TYR A 280 -10.91 -11.89 15.25
CA TYR A 280 -9.97 -12.26 14.18
C TYR A 280 -9.79 -13.77 14.10
N MET A 281 -9.65 -14.45 15.24
CA MET A 281 -9.51 -15.91 15.24
C MET A 281 -10.74 -16.63 14.69
N ALA A 282 -11.94 -16.08 14.85
CA ALA A 282 -13.15 -16.58 14.21
C ALA A 282 -13.11 -16.45 12.66
N LEU A 283 -12.44 -15.42 12.14
CA LEU A 283 -12.24 -15.21 10.71
C LEU A 283 -11.12 -16.08 10.12
N PHE A 284 -10.12 -16.44 10.93
CA PHE A 284 -8.91 -17.14 10.46
C PHE A 284 -9.18 -18.36 9.55
N PRO A 285 -10.09 -19.31 9.87
CA PRO A 285 -10.35 -20.46 9.00
C PRO A 285 -10.90 -20.07 7.62
N HIS A 286 -11.65 -18.97 7.53
CA HIS A 286 -12.25 -18.48 6.30
C HIS A 286 -11.17 -17.89 5.36
N LEU A 287 -10.16 -17.22 5.94
CA LEU A 287 -9.04 -16.65 5.17
C LEU A 287 -8.17 -17.72 4.48
N LEU A 288 -8.25 -18.96 4.93
CA LEU A 288 -7.50 -20.10 4.35
C LEU A 288 -8.26 -20.79 3.20
N GLN A 289 -9.50 -20.38 2.91
CA GLN A 289 -10.30 -21.02 1.86
C GLN A 289 -9.73 -20.73 0.46
N PRO A 290 -9.56 -21.75 -0.41
CA PRO A 290 -8.90 -21.59 -1.71
C PRO A 290 -9.50 -20.51 -2.62
N VAL A 291 -10.81 -20.28 -2.54
CA VAL A 291 -11.56 -19.31 -3.36
C VAL A 291 -11.04 -17.88 -3.22
N LEU A 292 -10.61 -17.48 -2.01
CA LEU A 292 -10.06 -16.15 -1.76
C LEU A 292 -8.72 -15.93 -2.46
N TRP A 293 -7.98 -17.02 -2.70
CA TRP A 293 -6.65 -17.06 -3.29
C TRP A 293 -6.66 -17.29 -4.80
N GLU A 294 -7.83 -17.40 -5.43
CA GLU A 294 -7.98 -17.43 -6.89
C GLU A 294 -8.02 -16.02 -7.50
N ARG A 295 -8.28 -15.01 -6.66
CA ARG A 295 -8.40 -13.61 -7.08
C ARG A 295 -7.06 -12.92 -6.87
N THR A 296 -6.39 -12.60 -7.97
CA THR A 296 -5.05 -11.99 -7.96
C THR A 296 -4.99 -10.69 -7.16
N GLY A 297 -6.04 -9.85 -7.25
CA GLY A 297 -6.16 -8.60 -6.49
C GLY A 297 -6.19 -8.76 -4.96
N ASN A 298 -6.58 -9.94 -4.46
CA ASN A 298 -6.63 -10.21 -3.01
C ASN A 298 -5.26 -10.60 -2.44
N ILE A 299 -4.39 -11.23 -3.25
CA ILE A 299 -3.21 -11.95 -2.78
C ILE A 299 -2.29 -11.07 -1.91
N PRO A 300 -1.88 -9.86 -2.33
CA PRO A 300 -0.96 -9.04 -1.52
C PRO A 300 -1.57 -8.65 -0.17
N ALA A 301 -2.86 -8.32 -0.14
CA ALA A 301 -3.56 -7.91 1.07
C ALA A 301 -3.78 -9.10 2.03
N LEU A 302 -4.13 -10.27 1.49
CA LEU A 302 -4.32 -11.50 2.26
C LEU A 302 -3.02 -12.01 2.87
N VAL A 303 -1.92 -12.03 2.10
CA VAL A 303 -0.61 -12.44 2.63
C VAL A 303 -0.23 -11.53 3.78
N ARG A 304 -0.35 -10.22 3.62
CA ARG A 304 -0.07 -9.29 4.72
C ARG A 304 -0.95 -9.55 5.94
N LEU A 305 -2.25 -9.77 5.75
CA LEU A 305 -3.15 -10.07 6.86
C LEU A 305 -2.70 -11.34 7.59
N LEU A 306 -2.40 -12.43 6.86
CA LEU A 306 -1.89 -13.65 7.47
C LEU A 306 -0.54 -13.46 8.19
N GLN A 307 0.35 -12.60 7.68
CA GLN A 307 1.57 -12.24 8.41
C GLN A 307 1.24 -11.55 9.75
N ALA A 308 0.27 -10.63 9.78
CA ALA A 308 -0.17 -9.98 11.01
C ALA A 308 -0.81 -10.99 12.00
N PHE A 309 -1.57 -11.97 11.51
CA PHE A 309 -2.08 -13.09 12.32
C PHE A 309 -0.94 -13.90 12.94
N LEU A 310 0.12 -14.19 12.19
CA LEU A 310 1.27 -14.93 12.69
C LEU A 310 2.07 -14.11 13.71
N GLU A 311 2.29 -12.82 13.46
CA GLU A 311 3.01 -11.94 14.37
C GLU A 311 2.30 -11.78 15.73
N ARG A 312 0.96 -11.69 15.73
CA ARG A 312 0.17 -11.42 16.94
C ARG A 312 -0.45 -12.65 17.59
N GLY A 313 -0.68 -13.69 16.81
CA GLY A 313 -1.52 -14.82 17.20
C GLY A 313 -0.85 -16.18 17.10
N SER A 314 0.46 -16.27 16.86
CA SER A 314 1.14 -17.55 16.63
C SER A 314 0.91 -18.59 17.74
N ASN A 315 1.00 -18.19 19.01
CA ASN A 315 0.74 -19.07 20.15
C ASN A 315 -0.71 -19.56 20.20
N THR A 316 -1.66 -18.66 19.92
CA THR A 316 -3.09 -18.99 19.87
C THR A 316 -3.40 -19.91 18.68
N ILE A 317 -2.78 -19.68 17.51
CA ILE A 317 -2.89 -20.55 16.35
C ILE A 317 -2.34 -21.93 16.68
N ALA A 318 -1.15 -22.01 17.28
CA ALA A 318 -0.50 -23.28 17.63
C ALA A 318 -1.28 -24.09 18.67
N SER A 319 -1.95 -23.44 19.62
CA SER A 319 -2.66 -24.11 20.71
C SER A 319 -4.15 -24.36 20.44
N ALA A 320 -4.86 -23.38 19.86
CA ALA A 320 -6.31 -23.42 19.69
C ALA A 320 -6.78 -23.64 18.24
N ALA A 321 -5.86 -23.55 17.26
CA ALA A 321 -6.17 -23.75 15.83
C ALA A 321 -5.09 -24.60 15.12
N ALA A 322 -4.49 -25.56 15.83
CA ALA A 322 -3.43 -26.41 15.29
C ALA A 322 -3.86 -27.19 14.04
N ASP A 323 -5.15 -27.56 13.97
CA ASP A 323 -5.78 -28.23 12.83
C ASP A 323 -5.85 -27.33 11.57
N LYS A 324 -5.61 -26.02 11.71
CA LYS A 324 -5.59 -25.06 10.60
C LYS A 324 -4.20 -24.82 10.02
N ILE A 325 -3.12 -25.25 10.68
CA ILE A 325 -1.74 -25.12 10.18
C ILE A 325 -1.57 -25.77 8.79
N PRO A 326 -2.13 -26.97 8.50
CA PRO A 326 -2.10 -27.53 7.15
C PRO A 326 -2.76 -26.64 6.09
N GLY A 327 -3.85 -25.94 6.45
CA GLY A 327 -4.51 -24.98 5.56
C GLY A 327 -3.61 -23.78 5.24
N LEU A 328 -2.90 -23.25 6.24
CA LEU A 328 -1.90 -22.19 6.06
C LEU A 328 -0.75 -22.63 5.14
N LEU A 329 -0.27 -23.87 5.31
CA LEU A 329 0.76 -24.44 4.44
C LEU A 329 0.24 -24.71 3.02
N GLY A 330 -1.04 -25.06 2.88
CA GLY A 330 -1.72 -25.17 1.59
C GLY A 330 -1.77 -23.83 0.84
N VAL A 331 -2.00 -22.72 1.54
CA VAL A 331 -1.90 -21.37 0.98
C VAL A 331 -0.47 -21.10 0.49
N PHE A 332 0.55 -21.37 1.31
CA PHE A 332 1.96 -21.27 0.89
C PHE A 332 2.22 -22.09 -0.39
N GLN A 333 1.77 -23.35 -0.41
CA GLN A 333 1.97 -24.25 -1.55
C GLN A 333 1.29 -23.72 -2.83
N LYS A 334 0.10 -23.11 -2.71
CA LYS A 334 -0.58 -22.45 -3.83
C LYS A 334 0.23 -21.26 -4.35
N LEU A 335 0.71 -20.39 -3.46
CA LEU A 335 1.46 -19.18 -3.83
C LEU A 335 2.79 -19.53 -4.51
N ILE A 336 3.54 -20.50 -3.97
CA ILE A 336 4.85 -20.87 -4.49
C ILE A 336 4.79 -21.56 -5.86
N ALA A 337 3.64 -22.15 -6.20
CA ALA A 337 3.41 -22.77 -7.50
C ALA A 337 3.20 -21.74 -8.63
N SER A 338 2.71 -20.53 -8.32
CA SER A 338 2.50 -19.45 -9.29
C SER A 338 3.79 -18.64 -9.49
N LYS A 339 4.22 -18.46 -10.75
CA LYS A 339 5.38 -17.60 -11.07
C LYS A 339 5.12 -16.13 -10.76
N ALA A 340 3.85 -15.70 -10.81
CA ALA A 340 3.46 -14.33 -10.49
C ALA A 340 3.55 -14.04 -8.98
N ASN A 341 3.26 -15.05 -8.14
CA ASN A 341 3.01 -14.88 -6.71
C ASN A 341 4.01 -15.60 -5.79
N ASP A 342 5.04 -16.25 -6.32
CA ASP A 342 5.99 -17.04 -5.52
C ASP A 342 6.64 -16.27 -4.35
N HIS A 343 7.05 -15.02 -4.56
CA HIS A 343 7.58 -14.13 -3.53
C HIS A 343 6.60 -13.91 -2.35
N GLN A 344 5.29 -13.89 -2.62
CA GLN A 344 4.24 -13.79 -1.59
C GLN A 344 4.21 -15.05 -0.71
N GLY A 345 4.45 -16.22 -1.31
CA GLY A 345 4.61 -17.49 -0.57
C GLY A 345 5.78 -17.44 0.41
N PHE A 346 6.90 -16.83 0.01
CA PHE A 346 8.06 -16.66 0.89
C PHE A 346 7.81 -15.65 2.02
N TYR A 347 7.08 -14.56 1.78
CA TYR A 347 6.68 -13.65 2.85
C TYR A 347 5.89 -14.38 3.94
N LEU A 348 4.97 -15.27 3.53
CA LEU A 348 4.23 -16.10 4.48
C LEU A 348 5.14 -17.09 5.21
N LEU A 349 6.01 -17.80 4.49
CA LEU A 349 6.97 -18.73 5.10
C LEU A 349 7.91 -18.06 6.10
N ASN A 350 8.43 -16.87 5.76
CA ASN A 350 9.31 -16.11 6.66
C ASN A 350 8.59 -15.82 7.98
N SER A 351 7.33 -15.39 7.92
CA SER A 351 6.51 -15.15 9.12
C SER A 351 6.19 -16.44 9.89
N ILE A 352 5.97 -17.57 9.21
CA ILE A 352 5.78 -18.87 9.88
C ILE A 352 7.03 -19.24 10.69
N ILE A 353 8.20 -19.20 10.06
CA ILE A 353 9.47 -19.56 10.71
C ILE A 353 9.85 -18.57 11.82
N GLU A 354 9.51 -17.30 11.65
CA GLU A 354 9.87 -16.28 12.62
C GLU A 354 8.99 -16.29 13.88
N HIS A 355 7.68 -16.51 13.73
CA HIS A 355 6.73 -16.29 14.82
C HIS A 355 6.11 -17.56 15.40
N MET A 356 6.00 -18.65 14.62
CA MET A 356 5.36 -19.87 15.13
C MET A 356 6.27 -20.63 16.11
N PRO A 357 5.70 -21.20 17.18
CA PRO A 357 6.43 -22.11 18.06
C PRO A 357 7.06 -23.24 17.24
N PRO A 358 8.37 -23.52 17.41
CA PRO A 358 9.09 -24.53 16.63
C PRO A 358 8.39 -25.89 16.55
N GLU A 359 7.84 -26.34 17.68
CA GLU A 359 7.21 -27.65 17.85
C GLU A 359 5.96 -27.81 16.98
N SER A 360 5.27 -26.70 16.70
CA SER A 360 4.06 -26.69 15.87
C SER A 360 4.35 -26.85 14.37
N VAL A 361 5.59 -26.57 13.95
CA VAL A 361 6.01 -26.56 12.54
C VAL A 361 6.97 -27.69 12.21
N ASP A 362 7.67 -28.27 13.20
CA ASP A 362 8.71 -29.30 13.04
C ASP A 362 8.37 -30.40 12.02
N GLN A 363 7.19 -31.02 12.17
CA GLN A 363 6.74 -32.12 11.32
C GLN A 363 6.57 -31.75 9.84
N TYR A 364 6.41 -30.46 9.53
CA TYR A 364 6.16 -29.97 8.17
C TYR A 364 7.42 -29.46 7.48
N ARG A 365 8.50 -29.15 8.22
CA ARG A 365 9.71 -28.50 7.68
C ARG A 365 10.33 -29.26 6.52
N LYS A 366 10.45 -30.59 6.64
CA LYS A 366 11.00 -31.43 5.57
C LYS A 366 10.19 -31.29 4.28
N GLN A 367 8.86 -31.31 4.38
CA GLN A 367 7.97 -31.18 3.23
C GLN A 367 8.05 -29.78 2.60
N ILE A 368 8.17 -28.73 3.41
CA ILE A 368 8.36 -27.36 2.91
C ILE A 368 9.61 -27.29 2.01
N PHE A 369 10.75 -27.80 2.48
CA PHE A 369 11.98 -27.80 1.67
C PHE A 369 11.88 -28.67 0.43
N ILE A 370 11.22 -29.83 0.50
CA ILE A 370 10.96 -30.67 -0.69
C ILE A 370 10.19 -29.88 -1.75
N LEU A 371 9.13 -29.16 -1.37
CA LEU A 371 8.35 -28.33 -2.30
C LEU A 371 9.19 -27.19 -2.91
N LEU A 372 10.02 -26.52 -2.08
CA LEU A 372 10.92 -25.47 -2.56
C LEU A 372 11.97 -26.01 -3.55
N PHE A 373 12.56 -27.17 -3.28
CA PHE A 373 13.53 -27.78 -4.18
C PHE A 373 12.88 -28.27 -5.50
N GLN A 374 11.68 -28.84 -5.43
CA GLN A 374 10.91 -29.19 -6.64
C GLN A 374 10.65 -27.95 -7.49
N ARG A 375 10.25 -26.83 -6.87
CA ARG A 375 10.03 -25.57 -7.58
C ARG A 375 11.32 -25.02 -8.19
N LEU A 376 12.43 -25.07 -7.46
CA LEU A 376 13.75 -24.65 -7.91
C LEU A 376 14.25 -25.47 -9.11
N GLN A 377 13.92 -26.76 -9.17
CA GLN A 377 14.30 -27.65 -10.25
C GLN A 377 13.43 -27.47 -11.50
N ASN A 378 12.13 -27.27 -11.33
CA ASN A 378 11.17 -27.35 -12.44
C ASN A 378 10.88 -26.00 -13.10
N SER A 379 10.90 -24.90 -12.34
CA SER A 379 10.36 -23.62 -12.81
C SER A 379 10.74 -22.45 -11.89
N LYS A 380 12.04 -22.19 -11.75
CA LYS A 380 12.54 -21.07 -10.93
C LYS A 380 12.39 -19.73 -11.64
N THR A 381 12.10 -18.68 -10.88
CA THR A 381 12.10 -17.28 -11.30
C THR A 381 13.21 -16.55 -10.56
N THR A 382 13.64 -15.38 -11.05
CA THR A 382 14.63 -14.55 -10.34
C THR A 382 14.10 -14.14 -8.97
N LYS A 383 12.81 -13.80 -8.87
CA LYS A 383 12.14 -13.48 -7.59
C LYS A 383 12.17 -14.66 -6.63
N PHE A 384 11.85 -15.87 -7.10
CA PHE A 384 11.91 -17.09 -6.31
C PHE A 384 13.32 -17.32 -5.77
N ILE A 385 14.37 -17.18 -6.59
CA ILE A 385 15.76 -17.37 -6.15
C ILE A 385 16.12 -16.37 -5.05
N LYS A 386 15.86 -15.07 -5.27
CA LYS A 386 16.12 -14.02 -4.26
C LYS A 386 15.41 -14.34 -2.94
N SER A 387 14.11 -14.67 -2.99
CA SER A 387 13.32 -14.99 -1.79
C SER A 387 13.73 -16.31 -1.13
N PHE A 388 14.14 -17.33 -1.90
CA PHE A 388 14.67 -18.59 -1.39
C PHE A 388 15.96 -18.37 -0.60
N LEU A 389 16.88 -17.57 -1.12
CA LEU A 389 18.14 -17.23 -0.45
C LEU A 389 17.89 -16.50 0.87
N VAL A 390 16.94 -15.57 0.91
CA VAL A 390 16.53 -14.90 2.16
C VAL A 390 15.94 -15.90 3.15
N PHE A 391 15.03 -16.78 2.69
CA PHE A 391 14.37 -17.77 3.54
C PHE A 391 15.34 -18.76 4.19
N ILE A 392 16.26 -19.37 3.43
CA ILE A 392 17.20 -20.34 3.99
C ILE A 392 18.17 -19.70 5.01
N ASN A 393 18.56 -18.44 4.78
CA ASN A 393 19.41 -17.71 5.70
C ASN A 393 18.64 -17.28 6.95
N LEU A 394 17.38 -16.88 6.82
CA LEU A 394 16.49 -16.66 7.95
C LEU A 394 16.28 -17.95 8.76
N TYR A 395 16.05 -19.08 8.11
CA TYR A 395 15.97 -20.39 8.75
C TYR A 395 17.25 -20.71 9.52
N CYS A 396 18.42 -20.50 8.91
CA CYS A 396 19.72 -20.67 9.57
C CYS A 396 19.89 -19.77 10.80
N ILE A 397 19.38 -18.53 10.75
CA ILE A 397 19.44 -17.60 11.87
C ILE A 397 18.54 -18.08 13.02
N LYS A 398 17.33 -18.55 12.72
CA LYS A 398 16.34 -18.94 13.75
C LYS A 398 16.62 -20.32 14.36
N TYR A 399 16.99 -21.32 13.55
CA TYR A 399 17.17 -22.71 14.01
C TYR A 399 18.64 -23.17 14.06
N GLY A 400 19.56 -22.39 13.51
CA GLY A 400 20.98 -22.71 13.50
C GLY A 400 21.47 -23.36 12.20
N ALA A 401 22.78 -23.22 11.97
CA ALA A 401 23.44 -23.68 10.75
C ALA A 401 23.50 -25.21 10.65
N LEU A 402 23.70 -25.91 11.76
CA LEU A 402 23.69 -27.37 11.80
C LEU A 402 22.30 -27.93 11.44
N ALA A 403 21.24 -27.36 12.01
CA ALA A 403 19.87 -27.79 11.70
C ALA A 403 19.50 -27.62 10.23
N LEU A 404 19.99 -26.57 9.56
CA LEU A 404 19.79 -26.40 8.12
C LEU A 404 20.50 -27.51 7.32
N GLN A 405 21.77 -27.79 7.66
CA GLN A 405 22.54 -28.85 7.01
C GLN A 405 21.89 -30.22 7.20
N GLU A 406 21.49 -30.56 8.43
CA GLU A 406 20.86 -31.83 8.76
C GLU A 406 19.53 -32.04 8.00
N ILE A 407 18.72 -30.99 7.86
CA ILE A 407 17.48 -31.08 7.08
C ILE A 407 17.77 -31.31 5.60
N PHE A 408 18.73 -30.60 5.02
CA PHE A 408 19.04 -30.74 3.60
C PHE A 408 19.56 -32.15 3.31
N ASP A 409 20.55 -32.61 4.08
CA ASP A 409 21.13 -33.94 3.88
C ASP A 409 20.17 -35.07 4.30
N GLY A 410 19.22 -34.79 5.20
CA GLY A 410 18.13 -35.69 5.56
C GLY A 410 17.04 -35.83 4.48
N ILE A 411 16.98 -34.91 3.50
CA ILE A 411 16.15 -35.05 2.30
C ILE A 411 16.88 -35.92 1.27
N GLN A 412 18.14 -35.60 0.99
CA GLN A 412 19.00 -36.35 0.08
C GLN A 412 20.46 -36.20 0.53
N PRO A 413 21.26 -37.27 0.59
CA PRO A 413 22.68 -37.15 0.92
C PRO A 413 23.40 -36.15 0.02
N LYS A 414 24.21 -35.26 0.61
CA LYS A 414 24.99 -34.22 -0.08
C LYS A 414 24.18 -33.07 -0.68
N MET A 415 22.89 -32.99 -0.38
CA MET A 415 22.03 -31.89 -0.82
C MET A 415 22.54 -30.55 -0.28
N PHE A 416 23.07 -30.51 0.95
CA PHE A 416 23.61 -29.28 1.52
C PHE A 416 24.75 -28.69 0.70
N GLY A 417 25.75 -29.52 0.36
CA GLY A 417 26.85 -29.11 -0.50
C GLY A 417 26.38 -28.69 -1.89
N MET A 418 25.41 -29.41 -2.47
CA MET A 418 24.84 -29.08 -3.78
C MET A 418 24.15 -27.71 -3.79
N VAL A 419 23.34 -27.40 -2.77
CA VAL A 419 22.65 -26.11 -2.67
C VAL A 419 23.65 -24.97 -2.45
N LEU A 420 24.69 -25.17 -1.64
CA LEU A 420 25.76 -24.19 -1.50
C LEU A 420 26.45 -23.90 -2.83
N GLU A 421 26.90 -24.96 -3.52
CA GLU A 421 27.69 -24.85 -4.75
C GLU A 421 26.89 -24.32 -5.95
N LYS A 422 25.64 -24.77 -6.11
CA LYS A 422 24.85 -24.48 -7.31
C LYS A 422 23.87 -23.32 -7.16
N ILE A 423 23.55 -22.92 -5.93
CA ILE A 423 22.52 -21.91 -5.67
C ILE A 423 23.07 -20.76 -4.84
N ILE A 424 23.55 -21.01 -3.62
CA ILE A 424 23.95 -19.92 -2.70
C ILE A 424 25.15 -19.15 -3.27
N ILE A 425 26.25 -19.83 -3.53
CA ILE A 425 27.49 -19.21 -4.02
C ILE A 425 27.29 -18.40 -5.31
N PRO A 426 26.64 -18.94 -6.37
CA PRO A 426 26.47 -18.22 -7.63
C PRO A 426 25.36 -17.16 -7.61
N GLU A 427 24.28 -17.34 -6.84
CA GLU A 427 23.10 -16.47 -6.95
C GLU A 427 22.98 -15.43 -5.83
N ILE A 428 23.81 -15.48 -4.77
CA ILE A 428 23.68 -14.56 -3.63
C ILE A 428 23.79 -13.09 -4.02
N GLN A 429 24.54 -12.78 -5.07
CA GLN A 429 24.74 -11.41 -5.55
C GLN A 429 23.46 -10.80 -6.14
N LYS A 430 22.46 -11.61 -6.45
CA LYS A 430 21.14 -11.14 -6.93
C LYS A 430 20.26 -10.60 -5.80
N VAL A 431 20.58 -10.88 -4.54
CA VAL A 431 19.76 -10.42 -3.40
C VAL A 431 19.82 -8.91 -3.30
N SER A 432 18.65 -8.28 -3.35
CA SER A 432 18.44 -6.83 -3.33
C SER A 432 17.70 -6.43 -2.05
N GLY A 433 17.96 -5.22 -1.55
CA GLY A 433 17.35 -4.69 -0.32
C GLY A 433 18.26 -4.80 0.91
N ASN A 434 18.19 -3.79 1.78
CA ASN A 434 19.10 -3.67 2.93
C ASN A 434 18.87 -4.78 3.96
N VAL A 435 17.60 -5.07 4.26
CA VAL A 435 17.22 -6.11 5.23
C VAL A 435 17.51 -7.50 4.67
N GLU A 436 17.18 -7.76 3.42
CA GLU A 436 17.41 -9.04 2.75
C GLU A 436 18.90 -9.38 2.67
N LYS A 437 19.74 -8.42 2.27
CA LYS A 437 21.21 -8.58 2.28
C LYS A 437 21.73 -8.82 3.68
N LYS A 438 21.19 -8.13 4.70
CA LYS A 438 21.57 -8.33 6.10
C LYS A 438 21.22 -9.73 6.60
N ILE A 439 20.02 -10.23 6.30
CA ILE A 439 19.59 -11.61 6.63
C ILE A 439 20.55 -12.60 5.99
N CYS A 440 20.83 -12.46 4.70
CA CYS A 440 21.75 -13.32 3.98
C CYS A 440 23.15 -13.29 4.57
N ALA A 441 23.67 -12.11 4.88
CA ALA A 441 25.00 -11.95 5.42
C ALA A 441 25.17 -12.62 6.79
N VAL A 442 24.19 -12.47 7.68
CA VAL A 442 24.23 -13.10 9.01
C VAL A 442 24.03 -14.61 8.90
N GLY A 443 23.11 -15.08 8.06
CA GLY A 443 22.90 -16.50 7.80
C GLY A 443 24.17 -17.19 7.27
N ILE A 444 24.81 -16.62 6.24
CA ILE A 444 26.05 -17.16 5.70
C ILE A 444 27.19 -17.09 6.72
N THR A 445 27.28 -16.02 7.51
CA THR A 445 28.25 -15.95 8.61
C THR A 445 28.09 -17.13 9.56
N LYS A 446 26.85 -17.45 9.97
CA LYS A 446 26.58 -18.63 10.81
C LYS A 446 26.92 -19.94 10.09
N LEU A 447 26.67 -20.07 8.79
CA LEU A 447 27.09 -21.26 8.03
C LEU A 447 28.62 -21.43 8.02
N LEU A 448 29.38 -20.34 7.92
CA LEU A 448 30.84 -20.37 7.94
C LEU A 448 31.40 -20.67 9.33
N THR A 449 30.74 -20.22 10.40
CA THR A 449 31.33 -20.23 11.76
C THR A 449 30.65 -21.17 12.75
N GLU A 450 29.46 -21.66 12.47
CA GLU A 450 28.64 -22.47 13.39
C GLU A 450 28.12 -23.77 12.73
N CYS A 451 28.67 -24.17 11.57
CA CYS A 451 28.35 -25.42 10.90
C CYS A 451 29.58 -26.36 10.91
N PRO A 452 29.72 -27.27 11.89
CA PRO A 452 30.86 -28.20 11.95
C PRO A 452 31.12 -28.99 10.66
N PRO A 453 30.08 -29.47 9.92
CA PRO A 453 30.28 -30.14 8.63
C PRO A 453 31.06 -29.31 7.59
N MET A 454 30.98 -27.97 7.64
CA MET A 454 31.74 -27.08 6.75
C MET A 454 33.24 -27.08 7.02
N MET A 455 33.69 -27.60 8.16
CA MET A 455 35.11 -27.69 8.51
C MET A 455 35.61 -29.13 8.39
N ASP A 456 34.83 -30.10 8.85
CA ASP A 456 35.32 -31.46 9.15
C ASP A 456 34.90 -32.53 8.14
N THR A 457 34.31 -32.15 7.00
CA THR A 457 33.79 -33.09 5.99
C THR A 457 34.24 -32.73 4.57
N GLU A 458 33.63 -33.36 3.56
CA GLU A 458 33.86 -33.00 2.16
C GLU A 458 33.36 -31.59 1.79
N TYR A 459 32.57 -30.93 2.64
CA TYR A 459 32.08 -29.57 2.42
C TYR A 459 33.13 -28.48 2.67
N THR A 460 34.27 -28.81 3.28
CA THR A 460 35.36 -27.85 3.55
C THR A 460 35.86 -27.14 2.31
N LYS A 461 35.79 -27.80 1.14
CA LYS A 461 36.12 -27.20 -0.16
C LYS A 461 35.22 -26.01 -0.53
N LEU A 462 34.01 -25.94 0.02
CA LEU A 462 33.03 -24.88 -0.25
C LEU A 462 33.13 -23.71 0.74
N TRP A 463 33.90 -23.85 1.82
CA TRP A 463 34.04 -22.82 2.84
C TRP A 463 34.63 -21.52 2.29
N THR A 464 35.76 -21.59 1.60
CA THR A 464 36.41 -20.39 1.04
C THR A 464 35.59 -19.75 -0.10
N PRO A 465 35.04 -20.51 -1.06
CA PRO A 465 34.10 -19.96 -2.05
C PRO A 465 32.89 -19.25 -1.41
N LEU A 466 32.31 -19.81 -0.35
CA LEU A 466 31.18 -19.20 0.35
C LEU A 466 31.58 -17.89 1.06
N LEU A 467 32.75 -17.85 1.70
CA LEU A 467 33.30 -16.62 2.28
C LEU A 467 33.53 -15.56 1.19
N GLN A 468 34.06 -15.95 0.03
CA GLN A 468 34.28 -15.02 -1.08
C GLN A 468 32.95 -14.45 -1.61
N SER A 469 31.91 -15.28 -1.77
CA SER A 469 30.58 -14.82 -2.16
C SER A 469 29.96 -13.88 -1.13
N LEU A 470 30.18 -14.12 0.17
CA LEU A 470 29.73 -13.20 1.23
C LEU A 470 30.43 -11.83 1.15
N ILE A 471 31.74 -11.82 0.88
CA ILE A 471 32.48 -10.56 0.65
C ILE A 471 31.97 -9.88 -0.63
N GLY A 472 31.67 -10.65 -1.68
CA GLY A 472 31.02 -10.16 -2.90
C GLY A 472 29.71 -9.43 -2.60
N LEU A 473 28.83 -10.03 -1.78
CA LEU A 473 27.55 -9.44 -1.36
C LEU A 473 27.73 -8.06 -0.70
N PHE A 474 28.87 -7.83 -0.07
CA PHE A 474 29.18 -6.60 0.64
C PHE A 474 29.81 -5.49 -0.21
N GLU A 475 30.59 -5.86 -1.23
CA GLU A 475 31.47 -4.92 -1.94
C GLU A 475 31.15 -4.79 -3.43
N LEU A 476 30.55 -5.82 -4.03
CA LEU A 476 30.21 -5.82 -5.45
C LEU A 476 28.79 -5.29 -5.68
N PRO A 477 28.51 -4.71 -6.87
CA PRO A 477 27.16 -4.30 -7.24
C PRO A 477 26.21 -5.50 -7.33
N GLU A 478 24.90 -5.22 -7.24
CA GLU A 478 23.88 -6.26 -7.41
C GLU A 478 23.95 -6.88 -8.80
N ASP A 479 23.69 -8.19 -8.87
CA ASP A 479 23.54 -8.91 -10.12
C ASP A 479 22.08 -8.84 -10.60
N ASP A 480 21.86 -8.10 -11.69
CA ASP A 480 20.54 -7.92 -12.31
C ASP A 480 20.28 -8.91 -13.47
N THR A 481 21.10 -9.95 -13.62
CA THR A 481 20.89 -10.97 -14.66
C THR A 481 19.63 -11.80 -14.42
N ILE A 482 18.82 -11.94 -15.47
CA ILE A 482 17.59 -12.71 -15.50
C ILE A 482 17.84 -14.00 -16.31
N PRO A 483 17.43 -15.19 -15.83
CA PRO A 483 17.54 -16.43 -16.60
C PRO A 483 16.79 -16.37 -17.93
N ASP A 484 17.39 -16.90 -19.01
CA ASP A 484 16.80 -16.93 -20.36
C ASP A 484 15.39 -17.58 -20.39
N GLU A 485 15.15 -18.57 -19.52
CA GLU A 485 13.86 -19.28 -19.40
C GLU A 485 12.74 -18.43 -18.78
N GLU A 486 13.07 -17.30 -18.14
CA GLU A 486 12.10 -16.36 -17.54
C GLU A 486 11.64 -15.28 -18.54
N HIS A 487 12.22 -15.23 -19.75
CA HIS A 487 11.79 -14.31 -20.81
C HIS A 487 10.44 -14.66 -21.45
N PHE A 488 9.88 -15.84 -21.13
CA PHE A 488 8.53 -16.20 -21.52
C PHE A 488 7.53 -15.63 -20.51
N ILE A 489 6.74 -14.65 -20.96
CA ILE A 489 5.55 -14.19 -20.24
C ILE A 489 4.57 -15.36 -20.22
N ASP A 490 4.47 -16.08 -19.11
CA ASP A 490 3.31 -16.94 -18.86
C ASP A 490 2.11 -16.01 -18.74
N ILE A 491 1.32 -15.95 -19.80
CA ILE A 491 -0.03 -15.40 -19.74
C ILE A 491 -0.80 -16.43 -18.90
N GLU A 492 -0.88 -16.21 -17.58
CA GLU A 492 -1.84 -16.95 -16.75
C GLU A 492 -3.23 -16.68 -17.36
N ASP A 493 -3.83 -17.69 -17.98
CA ASP A 493 -5.21 -17.69 -18.48
C ASP A 493 -6.13 -17.42 -17.29
N THR A 494 -6.30 -16.14 -16.97
CA THR A 494 -7.17 -15.68 -15.89
C THR A 494 -8.54 -15.48 -16.53
N PRO A 495 -9.52 -16.36 -16.28
CA PRO A 495 -10.81 -16.24 -16.93
C PRO A 495 -11.56 -15.05 -16.30
N GLY A 496 -11.74 -13.98 -17.06
CA GLY A 496 -12.62 -12.86 -16.71
C GLY A 496 -11.93 -11.62 -16.13
N TYR A 497 -12.71 -10.53 -16.07
CA TYR A 497 -12.32 -9.26 -15.46
C TYR A 497 -12.17 -9.45 -13.94
N GLN A 498 -10.94 -9.37 -13.42
CA GLN A 498 -10.67 -9.37 -11.97
C GLN A 498 -10.29 -7.97 -11.51
N THR A 499 -10.76 -7.57 -10.32
CA THR A 499 -10.40 -6.28 -9.73
C THR A 499 -8.91 -6.24 -9.38
N ALA A 500 -8.20 -5.23 -9.88
CA ALA A 500 -6.77 -5.05 -9.62
C ALA A 500 -6.49 -4.67 -8.16
N PHE A 501 -5.34 -5.11 -7.63
CA PHE A 501 -4.89 -4.71 -6.30
C PHE A 501 -4.54 -3.21 -6.29
N SER A 502 -5.14 -2.47 -5.36
CA SER A 502 -4.82 -1.07 -5.08
C SER A 502 -4.25 -0.94 -3.68
N GLN A 503 -2.98 -0.54 -3.57
CA GLN A 503 -2.31 -0.37 -2.28
C GLN A 503 -2.76 0.93 -1.61
N LEU A 504 -3.16 0.84 -0.34
CA LEU A 504 -3.40 2.00 0.51
C LEU A 504 -2.07 2.51 1.06
N ALA A 505 -1.71 3.75 0.73
CA ALA A 505 -0.51 4.43 1.19
C ALA A 505 -0.49 4.55 2.72
N PHE A 506 -1.64 4.85 3.33
CA PHE A 506 -1.73 4.94 4.79
C PHE A 506 -1.87 3.59 5.46
N ALA A 507 -2.11 2.50 4.73
CA ALA A 507 -2.06 1.17 5.31
C ALA A 507 -0.67 0.55 5.26
N GLY A 508 0.37 1.09 4.63
CA GLY A 508 1.65 0.37 4.38
C GLY A 508 2.29 -0.34 5.59
N LYS A 509 2.87 -1.53 5.36
CA LYS A 509 3.58 -2.35 6.35
C LYS A 509 4.87 -1.64 6.79
N LYS A 510 5.23 -1.73 8.08
CA LYS A 510 6.55 -1.29 8.56
C LYS A 510 7.62 -2.28 8.11
N GLU A 511 8.77 -1.76 7.72
CA GLU A 511 9.95 -2.60 7.47
C GLU A 511 10.33 -3.32 8.76
N HIS A 512 10.41 -4.66 8.69
CA HIS A 512 10.73 -5.52 9.83
C HIS A 512 12.07 -6.19 9.58
N ASP A 513 13.02 -5.97 10.49
CA ASP A 513 14.33 -6.60 10.45
C ASP A 513 14.38 -7.74 11.50
N PRO A 514 14.31 -9.01 11.05
CA PRO A 514 14.28 -10.17 11.96
C PRO A 514 15.60 -10.41 12.71
N VAL A 515 16.69 -9.76 12.27
CA VAL A 515 18.00 -9.77 12.94
C VAL A 515 18.08 -8.62 13.96
N GLY A 516 17.35 -7.54 13.72
CA GLY A 516 17.28 -6.37 14.60
C GLY A 516 18.64 -5.71 14.86
N GLN A 517 18.77 -5.04 16.01
CA GLN A 517 20.02 -4.38 16.42
C GLN A 517 21.13 -5.34 16.85
N MET A 518 20.89 -6.67 16.88
CA MET A 518 21.91 -7.65 17.24
C MET A 518 23.13 -7.58 16.30
N VAL A 519 22.91 -7.19 15.04
CA VAL A 519 23.96 -6.97 14.05
C VAL A 519 23.78 -5.61 13.40
N ASN A 520 24.46 -4.59 13.92
CA ASN A 520 24.41 -3.24 13.31
C ASN A 520 25.24 -3.17 12.00
N ASN A 521 26.37 -3.88 11.96
CA ASN A 521 27.22 -3.94 10.78
C ASN A 521 27.57 -5.40 10.45
N PRO A 522 27.00 -5.97 9.36
CA PRO A 522 27.28 -7.34 8.95
C PRO A 522 28.77 -7.64 8.68
N LYS A 523 29.54 -6.67 8.18
CA LYS A 523 30.99 -6.82 7.94
C LYS A 523 31.76 -7.04 9.25
N ILE A 524 31.43 -6.25 10.28
CA ILE A 524 32.02 -6.38 11.61
C ILE A 524 31.58 -7.67 12.29
N HIS A 525 30.31 -8.06 12.12
CA HIS A 525 29.81 -9.32 12.64
C HIS A 525 30.54 -10.52 12.04
N LEU A 526 30.78 -10.53 10.73
CA LEU A 526 31.60 -11.56 10.07
C LEU A 526 33.00 -11.63 10.68
N ALA A 527 33.68 -10.50 10.81
CA ALA A 527 35.04 -10.43 11.37
C ALA A 527 35.10 -11.00 12.81
N GLN A 528 34.16 -10.60 13.67
CA GLN A 528 34.09 -11.08 15.05
C GLN A 528 33.78 -12.58 15.13
N SER A 529 32.88 -13.08 14.28
CA SER A 529 32.52 -14.50 14.24
C SER A 529 33.68 -15.36 13.72
N LEU A 530 34.41 -14.89 12.70
CA LEU A 530 35.62 -15.57 12.21
C LEU A 530 36.74 -15.56 13.25
N HIS A 531 36.92 -14.47 14.00
CA HIS A 531 37.88 -14.42 15.11
C HIS A 531 37.55 -15.49 16.18
N LYS A 532 36.29 -15.58 16.59
CA LYS A 532 35.83 -16.62 17.53
C LYS A 532 36.11 -18.03 17.00
N LEU A 533 35.79 -18.30 15.74
CA LEU A 533 36.09 -19.59 15.10
C LEU A 533 37.60 -19.87 15.06
N SER A 534 38.42 -18.89 14.68
CA SER A 534 39.88 -19.05 14.63
C SER A 534 40.48 -19.34 16.01
N THR A 535 39.93 -18.74 17.06
CA THR A 535 40.35 -19.01 18.44
C THR A 535 39.99 -20.44 18.87
N ALA A 536 38.84 -20.95 18.42
CA ALA A 536 38.42 -22.32 18.69
C ALA A 536 39.19 -23.37 17.87
N CYS A 537 39.75 -22.99 16.71
CA CYS A 537 40.54 -23.86 15.84
C CYS A 537 41.80 -23.14 15.32
N PRO A 538 42.81 -22.90 16.18
CA PRO A 538 43.98 -22.09 15.85
C PRO A 538 44.73 -22.57 14.61
N GLY A 539 45.13 -21.64 13.74
CA GLY A 539 45.89 -21.89 12.52
C GLY A 539 45.07 -22.42 11.33
N ARG A 540 43.88 -23.00 11.56
CA ARG A 540 43.05 -23.58 10.49
C ARG A 540 42.37 -22.50 9.63
N VAL A 541 41.67 -21.56 10.27
CA VAL A 541 40.98 -20.47 9.55
C VAL A 541 41.97 -19.58 8.79
N PRO A 542 43.09 -19.10 9.40
CA PRO A 542 44.11 -18.37 8.65
C PRO A 542 44.65 -19.12 7.43
N SER A 543 44.90 -20.43 7.55
CA SER A 543 45.40 -21.25 6.46
C SER A 543 44.39 -21.37 5.30
N MET A 544 43.11 -21.59 5.61
CA MET A 544 42.05 -21.68 4.60
C MET A 544 41.84 -20.36 3.85
N VAL A 545 41.96 -19.24 4.57
CA VAL A 545 41.86 -17.89 3.99
C VAL A 545 43.07 -17.58 3.11
N SER A 546 44.30 -17.84 3.57
CA SER A 546 45.51 -17.48 2.82
C SER A 546 45.75 -18.33 1.58
N THR A 547 45.28 -19.58 1.57
CA THR A 547 45.56 -20.53 0.48
C THR A 547 44.62 -20.37 -0.71
N SER A 548 43.36 -20.02 -0.46
CA SER A 548 42.29 -20.18 -1.46
C SER A 548 41.44 -18.92 -1.70
N LEU A 549 41.53 -17.89 -0.87
CA LEU A 549 40.78 -16.64 -1.05
C LEU A 549 41.53 -15.75 -2.05
N ASN A 550 40.81 -15.13 -2.98
CA ASN A 550 41.45 -14.21 -3.93
C ASN A 550 42.02 -12.96 -3.22
N ALA A 551 42.98 -12.29 -3.88
CA ALA A 551 43.72 -11.18 -3.26
C ALA A 551 42.83 -9.98 -2.89
N GLU A 552 41.82 -9.68 -3.70
CA GLU A 552 40.91 -8.56 -3.48
C GLU A 552 39.97 -8.81 -2.28
N ALA A 553 39.35 -9.99 -2.21
CA ALA A 553 38.51 -10.37 -1.07
C ALA A 553 39.34 -10.47 0.22
N LEU A 554 40.59 -10.93 0.13
CA LEU A 554 41.51 -10.92 1.28
C LEU A 554 41.76 -9.50 1.80
N GLN A 555 41.94 -8.53 0.91
CA GLN A 555 42.14 -7.13 1.30
C GLN A 555 40.90 -6.55 2.00
N TYR A 556 39.69 -6.82 1.47
CA TYR A 556 38.45 -6.41 2.13
C TYR A 556 38.30 -7.05 3.51
N LEU A 557 38.54 -8.36 3.62
CA LEU A 557 38.47 -9.09 4.89
C LEU A 557 39.44 -8.53 5.94
N GLN A 558 40.67 -8.19 5.54
CA GLN A 558 41.63 -7.52 6.43
C GLN A 558 41.10 -6.17 6.94
N GLY A 559 40.45 -5.39 6.07
CA GLY A 559 39.78 -4.16 6.46
C GLY A 559 38.69 -4.38 7.51
N TYR A 560 37.89 -5.44 7.37
CA TYR A 560 36.84 -5.77 8.35
C TYR A 560 37.43 -6.20 9.71
N LEU A 561 38.47 -7.05 9.70
CA LEU A 561 39.18 -7.49 10.90
C LEU A 561 39.79 -6.31 11.65
N GLN A 562 40.42 -5.38 10.92
CA GLN A 562 40.97 -4.15 11.49
C GLN A 562 39.87 -3.26 12.08
N ALA A 563 38.79 -3.03 11.35
CA ALA A 563 37.66 -2.22 11.84
C ALA A 563 36.98 -2.84 13.07
N ALA A 564 37.00 -4.17 13.18
CA ALA A 564 36.48 -4.92 14.32
C ALA A 564 37.49 -5.06 15.48
N SER A 565 38.73 -4.59 15.32
CA SER A 565 39.83 -4.76 16.28
C SER A 565 40.10 -6.23 16.65
N VAL A 566 40.05 -7.15 15.68
CA VAL A 566 40.30 -8.60 15.89
C VAL A 566 41.30 -9.15 14.87
N THR A 567 41.91 -10.28 15.18
CA THR A 567 42.85 -10.99 14.30
C THR A 567 42.48 -12.48 14.19
N LEU A 568 42.84 -13.12 13.09
CA LEU A 568 42.66 -14.58 12.97
C LEU A 568 43.88 -15.27 13.59
N LEU A 569 43.64 -16.20 14.54
CA LEU A 569 44.67 -16.88 15.33
C LEU A 569 45.05 -18.26 14.78
#